data_AF-Q0V6B7-F1
#
_entry.id   AF-Q0V6B7-F1
#
_cell.length_a   1.000
_cell.length_b   1.000
_cell.length_c   1.000
_cell.angle_alpha   90.00
_cell.angle_beta   90.00
_cell.angle_gamma   90.00
#
_symmetry.space_group_name_H-M   'P 1'
#
loop_
_entity.id
_entity.type
_entity.pdbx_description
1 polymer ?
#
loop_
_entity_poly.entity_id
_entity_poly.type
_entity_poly.pdbx_seq_one_letter_code
_entity_poly.pdbx_strand_id
1 'polypeptide(L)'
;MSTNKEFTFRARRLESESATLLETYGERDIKQFYRYNLPKMHDHHPDLVEANYDFGPMIEDAARLNEKIDMFDSNPALLDQVIFGVQFPALCHPGVADFVDDRKLIALLLVRHFKNHGGLVLPPLDDAQPLSEEHAERLTRHMAAGGRYVPMHYPNW
;
A
#
# COMPACT_ATOMS: atom_id res chain seq x y z
N MET A 1 29.89 -4.86 32.04
CA MET A 1 29.53 -5.78 30.93
C MET A 1 28.19 -5.33 30.39
N SER A 2 28.20 -4.56 29.30
CA SER A 2 26.98 -4.06 28.67
C SER A 2 26.40 -5.20 27.83
N THR A 3 25.15 -5.57 28.09
CA THR A 3 24.41 -6.57 27.31
C THR A 3 24.33 -6.10 25.87
N ASN A 4 25.01 -6.80 24.96
CA ASN A 4 24.81 -6.68 23.53
C ASN A 4 23.35 -7.04 23.25
N LYS A 5 22.48 -6.04 23.13
CA LYS A 5 21.14 -6.26 22.59
C LYS A 5 21.35 -6.52 21.10
N GLU A 6 21.43 -7.79 20.73
CA GLU A 6 21.30 -8.20 19.34
C GLU A 6 19.94 -7.70 18.86
N PHE A 7 19.94 -6.63 18.06
CA PHE A 7 18.77 -6.18 17.33
C PHE A 7 18.54 -7.16 16.18
N THR A 8 17.95 -8.30 16.54
CA THR A 8 17.57 -9.36 15.61
C THR A 8 16.16 -9.04 15.13
N PHE A 9 16.02 -8.60 13.86
CA PHE A 9 14.72 -8.62 13.19
C PHE A 9 14.04 -9.98 13.38
N ARG A 10 12.81 -9.93 13.87
CA ARG A 10 11.80 -10.98 13.92
C ARG A 10 10.52 -10.33 13.40
N ALA A 11 9.81 -10.96 12.48
CA ALA A 11 8.47 -10.52 12.09
C ALA A 11 7.62 -10.36 13.36
N ARG A 12 6.67 -9.42 13.36
CA ARG A 12 5.81 -9.12 14.52
C ARG A 12 4.73 -10.21 14.69
N ARG A 13 5.17 -11.43 14.98
CA ARG A 13 4.35 -12.59 15.32
C ARG A 13 4.40 -12.87 16.82
N LEU A 14 3.33 -13.44 17.37
CA LEU A 14 3.36 -13.97 18.73
C LEU A 14 4.34 -15.14 18.80
N GLU A 15 4.98 -15.37 19.95
CA GLU A 15 5.96 -16.47 20.07
C GLU A 15 5.35 -17.85 19.83
N SER A 16 4.03 -17.97 19.99
CA SER A 16 3.24 -19.17 19.73
C SER A 16 2.93 -19.42 18.26
N GLU A 17 3.19 -18.45 17.37
CA GLU A 17 2.84 -18.54 15.95
C GLU A 17 4.02 -19.05 15.12
N SER A 18 3.72 -19.99 14.22
CA SER A 18 4.69 -20.46 13.22
C SER A 18 4.94 -19.38 12.19
N ALA A 19 6.20 -19.18 11.80
CA ALA A 19 6.56 -18.24 10.75
C ALA A 19 5.96 -18.66 9.40
N THR A 20 5.49 -17.70 8.61
CA THR A 20 5.12 -17.94 7.22
C THR A 20 6.37 -18.15 6.35
N LEU A 21 6.19 -18.67 5.12
CA LEU A 21 7.29 -18.81 4.17
C LEU A 21 7.92 -17.45 3.82
N LEU A 22 7.11 -16.41 3.69
CA LEU A 22 7.57 -15.05 3.37
C LEU A 22 8.36 -14.44 4.53
N GLU A 23 7.88 -14.64 5.76
CA GLU A 23 8.62 -14.21 6.96
C GLU A 23 9.95 -14.95 7.08
N THR A 24 9.97 -16.26 6.84
CA THR A 24 11.20 -17.06 6.86
C THR A 24 12.20 -16.58 5.82
N TYR A 25 11.74 -16.31 4.59
CA TYR A 25 12.57 -15.77 3.52
C TYR A 25 13.07 -14.35 3.82
N GLY A 26 12.23 -13.51 4.40
CA GLY A 26 12.60 -12.17 4.84
C GLY A 26 13.66 -12.17 5.94
N GLU A 27 13.46 -12.99 6.97
CA GLU A 27 14.34 -13.11 8.14
C GLU A 27 15.70 -13.72 7.79
N ARG A 28 15.72 -14.72 6.92
CA ARG A 28 16.93 -15.46 6.58
C ARG A 28 17.67 -14.88 5.40
N ASP A 29 16.99 -14.63 4.28
CA ASP A 29 17.63 -14.35 3.00
C ASP A 29 17.69 -12.84 2.72
N ILE A 30 16.55 -12.14 2.70
CA ILE A 30 16.51 -10.70 2.36
C ILE A 30 17.33 -9.88 3.36
N LYS A 31 17.12 -10.12 4.66
CA LYS A 31 17.88 -9.44 5.72
C LYS A 31 19.39 -9.66 5.59
N GLN A 32 19.82 -10.90 5.34
CA GLN A 32 21.25 -11.21 5.21
C GLN A 32 21.83 -10.55 3.96
N PHE A 33 21.10 -10.55 2.84
CA PHE A 33 21.49 -9.86 1.63
C PHE A 33 21.69 -8.36 1.86
N TYR A 34 20.75 -7.68 2.52
CA TYR A 34 20.87 -6.25 2.81
C TYR A 34 22.00 -5.92 3.77
N ARG A 35 22.16 -6.69 4.85
CA ARG A 35 23.27 -6.51 5.80
C ARG A 35 24.64 -6.62 5.14
N TYR A 36 24.77 -7.48 4.15
CA TYR A 36 26.06 -7.72 3.48
C TYR A 36 26.35 -6.69 2.38
N ASN A 37 25.34 -6.29 1.60
CA ASN A 37 25.54 -5.54 0.36
C ASN A 37 25.17 -4.04 0.43
N LEU A 38 24.30 -3.63 1.35
CA LEU A 38 23.93 -2.21 1.45
C LEU A 38 24.93 -1.47 2.33
N PRO A 39 25.31 -0.23 1.97
CA PRO A 39 26.24 0.57 2.75
C PRO A 39 25.69 0.73 4.16
N LYS A 40 26.55 0.44 5.16
CA LYS A 40 26.22 0.71 6.56
C LYS A 40 25.96 2.22 6.67
N MET A 41 24.76 2.61 7.12
CA MET A 41 24.47 4.02 7.31
C MET A 41 25.34 4.54 8.45
N HIS A 42 26.09 5.61 8.19
CA HIS A 42 26.69 6.38 9.26
C HIS A 42 25.55 7.09 9.97
N ASP A 43 25.27 6.70 11.22
CA ASP A 43 24.59 7.62 12.13
C ASP A 43 25.47 8.87 12.32
N HIS A 44 24.94 9.89 12.99
CA HIS A 44 25.58 11.20 13.23
C HIS A 44 26.98 11.17 13.93
N HIS A 45 27.57 10.00 14.13
CA HIS A 45 28.96 9.78 14.52
C HIS A 45 29.78 9.16 13.37
N PRO A 46 30.74 9.89 12.77
CA PRO A 46 31.50 9.44 11.60
C PRO A 46 32.35 8.18 11.83
N ASP A 47 32.62 7.83 13.09
CA ASP A 47 33.52 6.74 13.48
C ASP A 47 32.81 5.44 13.87
N LEU A 48 31.47 5.43 13.93
CA LEU A 48 30.67 4.26 14.28
C LEU A 48 29.93 3.74 13.05
N VAL A 49 30.47 2.68 12.46
CA VAL A 49 29.84 1.98 11.35
C VAL A 49 28.91 0.90 11.92
N GLU A 50 27.69 1.27 12.31
CA GLU A 50 26.75 0.31 12.91
C GLU A 50 26.19 -0.65 11.86
N ALA A 51 26.24 -1.96 12.15
CA ALA A 51 25.57 -3.00 11.37
C ALA A 51 24.05 -3.10 11.68
N ASN A 52 23.49 -2.08 12.33
CA ASN A 52 22.23 -2.14 13.05
C ASN A 52 21.04 -1.51 12.31
N TYR A 53 21.04 -1.52 10.98
CA TYR A 53 19.80 -1.20 10.28
C TYR A 53 18.80 -2.36 10.50
N ASP A 54 17.73 -2.10 11.25
CA ASP A 54 16.61 -3.02 11.36
C ASP A 54 15.83 -2.98 10.04
N PHE A 55 16.25 -3.84 9.09
CA PHE A 55 15.55 -4.02 7.82
C PHE A 55 14.16 -4.65 7.98
N GLY A 56 13.80 -5.07 9.19
CA GLY A 56 12.58 -5.77 9.48
C GLY A 56 11.29 -5.06 9.10
N PRO A 57 11.05 -3.87 9.66
CA PRO A 57 9.90 -3.04 9.28
C PRO A 57 9.85 -2.80 7.77
N MET A 58 10.99 -2.57 7.12
CA MET A 58 11.04 -2.38 5.66
C MET A 58 10.62 -3.63 4.89
N ILE A 59 11.04 -4.82 5.32
CA ILE A 59 10.66 -6.09 4.69
C ILE A 59 9.17 -6.37 4.90
N GLU A 60 8.66 -6.10 6.10
CA GLU A 60 7.24 -6.25 6.43
C GLU A 60 6.37 -5.27 5.62
N ASP A 61 6.79 -4.01 5.51
CA ASP A 61 6.12 -3.00 4.70
C ASP A 61 6.13 -3.39 3.22
N ALA A 62 7.24 -3.92 2.70
CA ALA A 62 7.34 -4.41 1.32
C ALA A 62 6.42 -5.62 1.07
N ALA A 63 6.33 -6.56 2.02
CA ALA A 63 5.40 -7.70 1.94
C ALA A 63 3.95 -7.24 1.88
N ARG A 64 3.54 -6.36 2.81
CA ARG A 64 2.19 -5.77 2.84
C ARG A 64 1.88 -5.00 1.56
N LEU A 65 2.85 -4.25 1.03
CA LEU A 65 2.70 -3.52 -0.22
C LEU A 65 2.49 -4.47 -1.41
N ASN A 66 3.21 -5.60 -1.44
CA ASN A 66 3.02 -6.60 -2.49
C ASN A 66 1.62 -7.21 -2.45
N GLU A 67 1.15 -7.64 -1.27
CA GLU A 67 -0.21 -8.17 -1.09
C GLU A 67 -1.28 -7.15 -1.53
N LYS A 68 -1.06 -5.88 -1.18
CA LYS A 68 -1.91 -4.77 -1.63
C LYS A 68 -1.94 -4.69 -3.16
N ILE A 69 -0.80 -4.75 -3.83
CA ILE A 69 -0.73 -4.72 -5.30
C ILE A 69 -1.48 -5.91 -5.91
N ASP A 70 -1.26 -7.12 -5.39
CA ASP A 70 -1.91 -8.34 -5.89
C ASP A 70 -3.44 -8.26 -5.78
N MET A 71 -3.94 -7.60 -4.73
CA MET A 71 -5.37 -7.33 -4.53
C MET A 71 -5.95 -6.45 -5.66
N PHE A 72 -5.24 -5.38 -6.07
CA PHE A 72 -5.70 -4.52 -7.17
C PHE A 72 -5.59 -5.20 -8.53
N ASP A 73 -4.54 -5.98 -8.75
CA ASP A 73 -4.40 -6.74 -10.00
C ASP A 73 -5.51 -7.81 -10.14
N SER A 74 -5.93 -8.41 -9.02
CA SER A 74 -7.02 -9.39 -9.00
C SER A 74 -8.41 -8.76 -9.05
N ASN A 75 -8.53 -7.49 -8.66
CA ASN A 75 -9.79 -6.75 -8.62
C ASN A 75 -9.59 -5.30 -9.11
N PRO A 76 -9.53 -5.08 -10.44
CA PRO A 76 -9.23 -3.76 -11.01
C PRO A 76 -10.22 -2.67 -10.61
N ALA A 77 -11.48 -3.03 -10.33
CA ALA A 77 -12.52 -2.10 -9.89
C ALA A 77 -12.25 -1.44 -8.52
N LEU A 78 -11.31 -1.97 -7.73
CA LEU A 78 -10.87 -1.32 -6.50
C LEU A 78 -10.16 0.00 -6.77
N LEU A 79 -9.46 0.10 -7.90
CA LEU A 79 -8.73 1.31 -8.25
C LEU A 79 -9.69 2.49 -8.50
N ASP A 80 -10.87 2.22 -9.06
CA ASP A 80 -11.94 3.22 -9.21
C ASP A 80 -12.35 3.81 -7.85
N GLN A 81 -12.41 2.99 -6.80
CA GLN A 81 -12.75 3.45 -5.46
C GLN A 81 -11.67 4.32 -4.86
N VAL A 82 -10.39 4.02 -5.13
CA VAL A 82 -9.26 4.83 -4.69
C VAL A 82 -9.31 6.19 -5.39
N ILE A 83 -9.48 6.22 -6.72
CA ILE A 83 -9.58 7.46 -7.49
C ILE A 83 -10.75 8.33 -7.01
N PHE A 84 -11.92 7.72 -6.79
CA PHE A 84 -13.07 8.42 -6.21
C PHE A 84 -12.78 8.95 -4.80
N GLY A 85 -12.17 8.14 -3.94
CA GLY A 85 -11.81 8.52 -2.58
C GLY A 85 -10.80 9.68 -2.50
N VAL A 86 -9.90 9.82 -3.48
CA VAL A 86 -8.99 10.96 -3.60
C VAL A 86 -9.76 12.27 -3.85
N GLN A 87 -10.82 12.23 -4.66
CA GLN A 87 -11.61 13.42 -5.01
C GLN A 87 -12.64 13.78 -3.95
N PHE A 88 -13.24 12.77 -3.34
CA PHE A 88 -14.27 12.92 -2.32
C PHE A 88 -13.87 12.21 -1.02
N PRO A 89 -12.87 12.72 -0.26
CA PRO A 89 -12.35 12.04 0.93
C PRO A 89 -13.42 11.70 1.98
N ALA A 90 -14.44 12.56 2.14
CA ALA A 90 -15.56 12.34 3.06
C ALA A 90 -16.48 11.17 2.66
N LEU A 91 -16.44 10.74 1.39
CA LEU A 91 -17.22 9.64 0.83
C LEU A 91 -16.34 8.43 0.50
N CYS A 92 -15.07 8.44 0.91
CA CYS A 92 -14.15 7.33 0.65
C CYS A 92 -14.66 6.04 1.31
N HIS A 93 -14.61 4.93 0.57
CA HIS A 93 -14.93 3.62 1.11
C HIS A 93 -13.84 3.22 2.15
N PRO A 94 -14.20 2.83 3.39
CA PRO A 94 -13.23 2.55 4.46
C PRO A 94 -12.18 1.50 4.07
N GLY A 95 -12.59 0.48 3.30
CA GLY A 95 -11.69 -0.56 2.80
C GLY A 95 -10.58 -0.08 1.84
N VAL A 96 -10.64 1.15 1.33
CA VAL A 96 -9.57 1.74 0.49
C VAL A 96 -9.00 3.05 1.05
N ALA A 97 -9.38 3.44 2.27
CA ALA A 97 -8.95 4.71 2.86
C ALA A 97 -7.42 4.78 3.05
N ASP A 98 -6.77 3.66 3.41
CA ASP A 98 -5.31 3.62 3.60
C ASP A 98 -4.49 3.83 2.31
N PHE A 99 -5.15 3.88 1.14
CA PHE A 99 -4.49 4.02 -0.14
C PHE A 99 -4.58 5.45 -0.71
N VAL A 100 -5.60 6.22 -0.32
CA VAL A 100 -5.89 7.52 -0.97
C VAL A 100 -4.80 8.57 -0.72
N ASP A 101 -4.03 8.42 0.37
CA ASP A 101 -2.94 9.33 0.71
C ASP A 101 -1.57 8.92 0.11
N ASP A 102 -1.44 7.67 -0.36
CA ASP A 102 -0.18 7.18 -0.94
C ASP A 102 -0.11 7.46 -2.45
N ARG A 103 0.32 8.68 -2.78
CA ARG A 103 0.47 9.15 -4.18
C ARG A 103 1.36 8.25 -5.03
N LYS A 104 2.41 7.66 -4.45
CA LYS A 104 3.35 6.80 -5.20
C LYS A 104 2.70 5.46 -5.52
N LEU A 105 2.00 4.88 -4.55
CA LEU A 105 1.24 3.67 -4.75
C LEU A 105 0.10 3.88 -5.76
N ILE A 106 -0.68 4.96 -5.65
CA ILE A 106 -1.74 5.27 -6.63
C ILE A 106 -1.17 5.35 -8.05
N ALA A 107 -0.07 6.08 -8.25
CA ALA A 107 0.57 6.17 -9.56
C ALA A 107 1.05 4.80 -10.07
N LEU A 108 1.64 3.98 -9.19
CA LEU A 108 2.03 2.61 -9.53
C LEU A 108 0.82 1.76 -9.95
N LEU A 109 -0.28 1.81 -9.19
CA LEU A 109 -1.51 1.07 -9.47
C LEU A 109 -2.13 1.48 -10.80
N LEU A 110 -2.16 2.78 -11.13
CA LEU A 110 -2.63 3.28 -12.43
C LEU A 110 -1.78 2.76 -13.60
N VAL A 111 -0.45 2.76 -13.46
CA VAL A 111 0.45 2.20 -14.48
C VAL A 111 0.25 0.70 -14.64
N ARG A 112 0.08 -0.04 -13.54
CA ARG A 112 -0.19 -1.49 -13.59
C ARG A 112 -1.56 -1.78 -14.23
N HIS A 113 -2.59 -1.03 -13.86
CA HIS A 113 -3.91 -1.15 -14.45
C HIS A 113 -3.85 -0.92 -15.97
N PHE A 114 -3.15 0.13 -16.42
CA PHE A 114 -2.93 0.36 -17.85
C PHE A 114 -2.32 -0.85 -18.56
N LYS A 115 -1.29 -1.46 -17.96
CA LYS A 115 -0.59 -2.61 -18.54
C LYS A 115 -1.44 -3.88 -18.60
N ASN A 116 -2.34 -4.08 -17.64
CA ASN A 116 -3.08 -5.34 -17.48
C ASN A 116 -4.52 -5.26 -18.01
N HIS A 117 -5.14 -4.09 -18.01
CA HIS A 117 -6.57 -3.88 -18.25
C HIS A 117 -6.89 -2.71 -19.19
N GLY A 118 -5.90 -1.90 -19.59
CA GLY A 118 -6.11 -0.68 -20.37
C GLY A 118 -6.20 0.57 -19.50
N GLY A 119 -6.24 1.74 -20.16
CA GLY A 119 -6.27 3.03 -19.47
C GLY A 119 -7.62 3.28 -18.81
N LEU A 120 -7.62 3.96 -17.67
CA LEU A 120 -8.83 4.56 -17.12
C LEU A 120 -8.91 6.01 -17.61
N VAL A 121 -10.11 6.44 -17.97
CA VAL A 121 -10.39 7.87 -18.08
C VAL A 121 -10.54 8.41 -16.66
N LEU A 122 -9.57 9.21 -16.24
CA LEU A 122 -9.50 9.76 -14.89
C LEU A 122 -10.10 11.17 -14.86
N PRO A 123 -10.80 11.58 -13.80
CA PRO A 123 -11.13 12.98 -13.66
C PRO A 123 -9.87 13.82 -13.40
N PRO A 124 -9.83 15.09 -13.81
CA PRO A 124 -10.97 15.92 -14.19
C PRO A 124 -11.34 15.90 -15.69
N LEU A 125 -10.99 14.86 -16.45
CA LEU A 125 -11.41 14.74 -17.85
C LEU A 125 -12.94 14.70 -18.00
N ASP A 126 -13.45 15.27 -19.08
CA ASP A 126 -14.88 15.51 -19.33
C ASP A 126 -15.74 14.23 -19.26
N ASP A 127 -15.19 13.08 -19.63
CA ASP A 127 -15.91 11.81 -19.61
C ASP A 127 -15.98 11.18 -18.20
N ALA A 128 -15.16 11.62 -17.24
CA ALA A 128 -15.04 11.03 -15.91
C ALA A 128 -15.48 11.97 -14.78
N GLN A 129 -15.28 13.28 -14.93
CA GLN A 129 -15.67 14.27 -13.91
C GLN A 129 -17.17 14.26 -13.60
N PRO A 130 -18.08 14.32 -14.60
CA PRO A 130 -19.51 14.34 -14.33
C PRO A 130 -19.99 13.04 -13.67
N LEU A 131 -19.40 11.89 -14.04
CA LEU A 131 -19.72 10.60 -13.43
C LEU A 131 -19.38 10.58 -11.93
N SER A 132 -18.24 11.17 -11.57
CA SER A 132 -17.78 11.22 -10.18
C SER A 132 -18.67 12.11 -9.32
N GLU A 133 -19.07 13.27 -9.85
CA GLU A 133 -19.98 14.20 -9.19
C GLU A 133 -21.37 13.60 -9.00
N GLU A 134 -21.95 13.01 -10.06
CA GLU A 134 -23.25 12.33 -9.96
C GLU A 134 -23.20 11.17 -8.97
N HIS A 135 -22.12 10.39 -8.99
CA HIS A 135 -21.91 9.31 -8.03
C HIS A 135 -21.84 9.84 -6.59
N ALA A 136 -21.10 10.93 -6.34
CA ALA A 136 -20.99 11.53 -5.02
C ALA A 136 -22.35 12.00 -4.48
N GLU A 137 -23.17 12.64 -5.31
CA GLU A 137 -24.52 13.07 -4.94
C GLU A 137 -25.44 11.87 -4.63
N ARG A 138 -25.39 10.83 -5.45
CA ARG A 138 -26.17 9.61 -5.27
C ARG A 138 -25.75 8.88 -4.00
N LEU A 139 -24.45 8.73 -3.77
CA LEU A 139 -23.90 8.05 -2.60
C LEU A 139 -24.23 8.83 -1.32
N THR A 140 -24.11 10.16 -1.34
CA THR A 140 -24.49 11.01 -0.18
C THR A 140 -25.95 10.77 0.22
N ARG A 141 -26.88 10.80 -0.74
CA ARG A 141 -28.30 10.51 -0.48
C ARG A 141 -28.51 9.08 0.03
N HIS A 142 -27.81 8.11 -0.54
CA HIS A 142 -27.91 6.72 -0.14
C HIS A 142 -27.41 6.49 1.28
N MET A 143 -26.29 7.10 1.66
CA MET A 143 -25.73 7.03 3.01
C MET A 143 -26.62 7.72 4.04
N ALA A 144 -27.21 8.87 3.70
CA ALA A 144 -28.19 9.56 4.55
C ALA A 144 -29.44 8.71 4.84
N ALA A 145 -29.79 7.80 3.94
CA ALA A 145 -30.88 6.83 4.12
C ALA A 145 -30.46 5.55 4.89
N GLY A 146 -29.24 5.48 5.44
CA GLY A 146 -28.71 4.29 6.11
C GLY A 146 -28.23 3.19 5.17
N GLY A 147 -27.95 3.55 3.91
CA GLY A 147 -27.41 2.65 2.90
C GLY A 147 -25.97 2.23 3.13
N ARG A 148 -25.44 1.40 2.23
CA ARG A 148 -24.04 0.96 2.22
C ARG A 148 -23.28 1.66 1.09
N TYR A 149 -21.96 1.68 1.17
CA TYR A 149 -21.14 2.17 0.06
C TYR A 149 -21.47 1.41 -1.23
N VAL A 150 -21.63 2.18 -2.31
CA VAL A 150 -21.89 1.67 -3.66
C VAL A 150 -20.63 1.90 -4.48
N PRO A 151 -20.15 0.92 -5.28
CA PRO A 151 -18.92 1.08 -6.03
C PRO A 151 -19.04 2.13 -7.14
N MET A 152 -17.99 2.94 -7.29
CA MET A 152 -17.76 3.80 -8.45
C MET A 152 -17.14 3.00 -9.60
N HIS A 153 -17.42 3.38 -10.84
CA HIS A 153 -16.78 2.78 -12.02
C HIS A 153 -16.40 3.86 -13.03
N TYR A 154 -15.15 3.86 -13.46
CA TYR A 154 -14.66 4.76 -14.50
C TYR A 154 -14.65 4.06 -15.87
N PRO A 155 -14.84 4.81 -16.97
CA PRO A 155 -14.71 4.24 -18.29
C PRO A 155 -13.24 3.92 -18.61
N ASN A 156 -13.03 2.87 -19.40
CA ASN A 156 -11.72 2.59 -19.98
C ASN A 156 -11.47 3.48 -21.22
N TRP A 157 -10.21 3.84 -21.45
CA TRP A 157 -9.69 4.52 -22.62
C TRP A 157 -9.42 3.55 -23.78
#